data_AF-A0A9X3SBY4-F1
#
_entry.id   AF-A0A9X3SBY4-F1
#
_cell.length_a   1.000
_cell.length_b   1.000
_cell.length_c   1.000
_cell.angle_alpha   90.00
_cell.angle_beta   90.00
_cell.angle_gamma   90.00
#
_symmetry.space_group_name_H-M   'P 1'
#
loop_
_entity.id
_entity.type
_entity.pdbx_description
1 polymer ?
#
loop_
_entity_poly.entity_id
_entity_poly.type
_entity_poly.pdbx_seq_one_letter_code
_entity_poly.pdbx_strand_id
1 'polypeptide(L)'
;MVIDDLGPPYCDVWTFAPELIVTVTVADPDHRLVLRTLRVDFDGRGFVAGNDPSHQMSDDLDPEDLDRLESPPGLEPEDLAELAMAWLRAQADRPIDRQEWDATASSRRTRSGRKASWLVSRGRRTVTA
;
A
#
# COMPACT_ATOMS: atom_id res chain seq x y z
N MET A 1 25.57 17.23 11.88
CA MET A 1 24.22 16.89 12.39
C MET A 1 23.83 15.62 11.69
N VAL A 2 24.00 14.49 12.37
CA VAL A 2 23.68 13.17 11.81
C VAL A 2 22.20 12.95 12.09
N ILE A 3 21.40 12.80 11.02
CA ILE A 3 19.98 12.45 11.11
C ILE A 3 19.95 10.94 11.30
N ASP A 4 20.17 10.47 12.52
CA ASP A 4 20.25 9.04 12.86
C ASP A 4 18.95 8.46 13.44
N ASP A 5 17.84 9.23 13.47
CA ASP A 5 16.63 8.85 14.22
C ASP A 5 15.32 8.88 13.40
N LEU A 6 15.37 8.64 12.08
CA LEU A 6 14.15 8.27 11.35
C LEU A 6 13.93 6.77 11.48
N GLY A 7 13.45 6.37 12.66
CA GLY A 7 12.84 5.06 12.85
C GLY A 7 11.58 4.92 11.98
N PRO A 8 11.24 3.70 11.54
CA PRO A 8 10.02 3.46 10.78
C PRO A 8 8.77 3.97 11.54
N PRO A 9 7.70 4.37 10.82
CA PRO A 9 7.53 4.26 9.37
C PRO A 9 8.35 5.26 8.55
N TYR A 10 8.89 4.80 7.41
CA TYR A 10 9.55 5.67 6.44
C TYR A 10 8.48 6.44 5.66
N CYS A 11 8.53 7.77 5.73
CA CYS A 11 7.58 8.67 5.07
C CYS A 11 8.31 9.42 3.95
N ASP A 12 7.78 9.32 2.74
CA ASP A 12 8.27 10.05 1.57
C ASP A 12 7.14 10.92 1.02
N VAL A 13 7.51 12.09 0.52
CA VAL A 13 6.58 13.08 -0.06
C VAL A 13 7.04 13.42 -1.47
N TRP A 14 6.12 13.31 -2.42
CA TRP A 14 6.36 13.49 -3.84
C TRP A 14 5.42 14.58 -4.37
N THR A 15 5.94 15.51 -5.14
CA THR A 15 5.16 16.63 -5.67
C THR A 15 5.19 16.63 -7.20
N PHE A 16 4.01 16.53 -7.82
CA PHE A 16 3.78 16.61 -9.25
C PHE A 16 2.67 17.64 -9.52
N ALA A 17 2.92 18.91 -9.21
CA ALA A 17 1.90 19.96 -9.14
C ALA A 17 0.83 19.89 -10.26
N PRO A 18 -0.47 19.88 -9.93
CA PRO A 18 -1.05 20.17 -8.60
C PRO A 18 -1.06 18.98 -7.62
N GLU A 19 -0.54 17.82 -8.02
CA GLU A 19 -0.64 16.59 -7.23
C GLU A 19 0.43 16.51 -6.14
N LEU A 20 0.02 16.05 -4.97
CA LEU A 20 0.90 15.73 -3.84
C LEU A 20 0.65 14.26 -3.49
N ILE A 21 1.69 13.44 -3.50
CA ILE A 21 1.63 12.05 -3.11
C ILE A 21 2.42 11.89 -1.81
N VAL A 22 1.80 11.27 -0.81
CA VAL A 22 2.47 10.91 0.45
C VAL A 22 2.49 9.40 0.54
N THR A 23 3.66 8.82 0.76
CA THR A 23 3.81 7.38 0.94
C THR A 23 4.40 7.04 2.30
N VAL A 24 3.84 6.03 2.96
CA VAL A 24 4.37 5.43 4.18
C VAL A 24 4.71 3.98 3.94
N THR A 25 5.97 3.63 4.19
CA THR A 25 6.46 2.25 4.05
C THR A 25 6.49 1.56 5.40
N VAL A 26 5.72 0.48 5.52
CA VAL A 26 5.75 -0.46 6.64
C VAL A 26 6.69 -1.60 6.26
N ALA A 27 7.79 -1.74 7.01
CA ALA A 27 8.84 -2.70 6.71
C ALA A 27 9.16 -3.58 7.93
N ASP A 28 9.52 -4.83 7.67
CA ASP A 28 10.18 -5.69 8.64
C ASP A 28 11.70 -5.50 8.52
N PRO A 29 12.36 -4.90 9.54
CA PRO A 29 13.80 -4.65 9.49
C PRO A 29 14.63 -5.93 9.65
N ASP A 30 14.14 -6.92 10.41
CA ASP A 30 14.84 -8.19 10.64
C ASP A 30 14.95 -9.01 9.36
N HIS A 31 13.92 -8.91 8.51
CA HIS A 31 13.85 -9.62 7.24
C HIS A 31 14.14 -8.73 6.02
N ARG A 32 14.47 -7.44 6.23
CA ARG A 32 14.81 -6.43 5.21
C ARG A 32 13.81 -6.39 4.05
N LEU A 33 12.52 -6.37 4.37
CA LEU A 33 11.46 -6.38 3.37
C LEU A 33 10.40 -5.34 3.69
N VAL A 34 9.89 -4.70 2.64
CA VAL A 34 8.67 -3.90 2.73
C VAL A 34 7.49 -4.86 2.78
N LEU A 35 6.63 -4.69 3.78
CA LEU A 35 5.41 -5.48 3.97
C LEU A 35 4.21 -4.81 3.32
N ARG A 36 4.16 -3.47 3.40
CA ARG A 36 3.08 -2.66 2.84
C ARG A 36 3.61 -1.27 2.50
N THR A 37 3.06 -0.68 1.45
CA THR A 37 3.23 0.75 1.18
C THR A 37 1.86 1.39 1.15
N LEU A 38 1.64 2.29 2.08
CA LEU A 38 0.46 3.13 2.15
C LEU A 38 0.72 4.35 1.29
N ARG A 39 -0.27 4.78 0.53
CA ARG A 39 -0.18 5.91 -0.38
C ARG A 39 -1.42 6.79 -0.24
N VAL A 40 -1.21 8.10 -0.23
CA VAL A 40 -2.26 9.11 -0.27
C VAL A 40 -1.98 10.06 -1.42
N ASP A 41 -2.93 10.15 -2.34
CA ASP A 41 -2.86 10.99 -3.53
C ASP A 41 -3.80 12.18 -3.36
N PHE A 42 -3.23 13.38 -3.21
CA PHE A 42 -3.98 14.63 -3.20
C PHE A 42 -4.03 15.21 -4.61
N ASP A 43 -5.22 15.59 -5.06
CA ASP A 43 -5.47 16.22 -6.37
C ASP A 43 -5.66 17.74 -6.28
N GLY A 44 -5.47 18.32 -5.09
CA GLY A 44 -5.70 19.73 -4.78
C GLY A 44 -7.14 20.08 -4.39
N ARG A 45 -8.06 19.11 -4.36
CA ARG A 45 -9.45 19.27 -3.89
C ARG A 45 -9.85 18.24 -2.83
N GLY A 46 -9.22 17.08 -2.85
CA GLY A 46 -9.42 16.00 -1.91
C GLY A 46 -8.23 15.04 -1.97
N PHE A 47 -8.43 13.83 -1.46
CA PHE A 47 -7.47 12.74 -1.61
C PHE A 47 -8.12 11.37 -1.80
N VAL A 48 -7.34 10.46 -2.37
CA VAL A 48 -7.58 9.01 -2.32
C VAL A 48 -6.41 8.36 -1.60
N ALA A 49 -6.70 7.50 -0.63
CA ALA A 49 -5.73 6.77 0.16
C ALA A 49 -5.94 5.26 0.01
N GLY A 50 -4.87 4.49 0.03
CA GLY A 50 -4.92 3.03 -0.13
C GLY A 50 -3.54 2.38 -0.05
N ASN A 51 -3.52 1.06 -0.20
CA ASN A 51 -2.30 0.28 -0.34
C ASN A 51 -1.80 0.35 -1.79
N ASP A 52 -0.49 0.53 -1.97
CA ASP A 52 0.22 0.42 -3.25
C ASP A 52 1.12 -0.83 -3.23
N PRO A 53 0.65 -1.98 -3.76
CA PRO A 53 1.43 -3.21 -3.82
C PRO A 53 2.63 -3.14 -4.77
N SER A 54 2.66 -2.17 -5.69
CA SER A 54 3.74 -2.03 -6.67
C SER A 54 4.99 -1.39 -6.06
N HIS A 55 4.81 -0.56 -5.03
CA HIS A 55 5.84 0.33 -4.50
C HIS A 55 6.43 1.31 -5.53
N GLN A 56 5.80 1.47 -6.71
CA GLN A 56 6.31 2.29 -7.81
C GLN A 56 5.51 3.58 -8.01
N MET A 57 4.35 3.72 -7.36
CA MET A 57 3.42 4.84 -7.58
C MET A 57 3.06 5.05 -9.06
N SER A 58 3.16 4.00 -9.88
CA SER A 58 3.00 4.07 -11.35
C SER A 58 1.56 3.91 -11.80
N ASP A 59 0.75 3.25 -10.98
CA ASP A 59 -0.63 2.90 -11.27
C ASP A 59 -1.56 3.62 -10.28
N ASP A 60 -2.82 3.78 -10.66
CA ASP A 60 -3.86 4.27 -9.76
C ASP A 60 -4.06 3.29 -8.59
N LEU A 61 -4.50 3.82 -7.44
CA LEU A 61 -4.90 2.99 -6.31
C LEU A 61 -6.08 2.09 -6.69
N ASP A 62 -5.99 0.81 -6.32
CA ASP A 62 -7.01 -0.19 -6.65
C ASP A 62 -8.38 0.21 -6.06
N PRO A 63 -9.42 0.41 -6.88
CA PRO A 63 -10.74 0.80 -6.39
C PRO A 63 -11.40 -0.27 -5.51
N GLU A 64 -10.97 -1.53 -5.59
CA GLU A 64 -11.47 -2.64 -4.77
C GLU A 64 -10.66 -2.88 -3.49
N ASP A 65 -9.63 -2.04 -3.21
CA ASP A 65 -8.88 -2.12 -1.96
C ASP A 65 -9.78 -1.89 -0.75
N LEU A 66 -9.77 -2.84 0.19
CA LEU A 66 -10.57 -2.80 1.41
C LEU A 66 -10.13 -1.70 2.37
N ASP A 67 -8.86 -1.28 2.30
CA ASP A 67 -8.32 -0.20 3.11
C ASP A 67 -8.49 1.18 2.45
N ARG A 68 -9.09 1.22 1.26
CA ARG A 68 -9.25 2.46 0.48
C ARG A 68 -10.11 3.48 1.22
N LEU A 69 -9.64 4.71 1.26
CA LEU A 69 -10.35 5.86 1.82
C LEU A 69 -10.33 7.02 0.83
N GLU A 70 -11.50 7.55 0.52
CA GLU A 70 -11.64 8.82 -0.21
C GLU A 70 -12.04 9.93 0.77
N SER A 71 -11.47 11.12 0.61
CA SER A 71 -11.85 12.27 1.42
C SER A 71 -13.31 12.70 1.14
N PRO A 72 -14.09 13.09 2.17
CA PRO A 72 -15.35 13.79 1.96
C PRO A 72 -15.15 15.08 1.14
N PRO A 73 -16.12 15.48 0.31
CA PRO A 73 -16.02 16.71 -0.46
C PRO A 73 -16.14 17.95 0.44
N GLY A 74 -15.43 19.02 0.06
CA GLY A 74 -15.59 20.35 0.68
C GLY A 74 -14.90 20.53 2.03
N LEU A 75 -13.96 19.66 2.37
CA LEU A 75 -13.05 19.87 3.50
C LEU A 75 -11.98 20.91 3.15
N GLU A 76 -11.54 21.68 4.14
CA GLU A 76 -10.40 22.57 3.99
C GLU A 76 -9.08 21.78 3.92
N PRO A 77 -8.00 22.34 3.34
CA PRO A 77 -6.73 21.64 3.17
C PRO A 77 -6.16 21.05 4.47
N GLU A 78 -6.30 21.76 5.59
CA GLU A 78 -5.84 21.29 6.90
C GLU A 78 -6.62 20.05 7.38
N ASP A 79 -7.95 20.05 7.22
CA ASP A 79 -8.80 18.91 7.58
C ASP A 79 -8.51 17.69 6.69
N LEU A 80 -8.22 17.92 5.40
CA LEU A 80 -7.78 16.88 4.47
C LEU A 80 -6.46 16.26 4.93
N ALA A 81 -5.48 17.09 5.31
CA ALA A 81 -4.20 16.63 5.81
C ALA A 81 -4.34 15.84 7.11
N GLU A 82 -5.14 16.33 8.06
CA GLU A 82 -5.40 15.64 9.33
C GLU A 82 -6.06 14.27 9.11
N LEU A 83 -7.07 14.20 8.24
CA LEU A 83 -7.77 12.95 7.93
C LEU A 83 -6.83 11.93 7.26
N ALA A 84 -6.04 12.37 6.28
CA ALA A 84 -5.05 11.54 5.61
C ALA A 84 -4.00 11.00 6.60
N MET A 85 -3.47 11.86 7.47
CA MET A 85 -2.48 11.45 8.48
C MET A 85 -3.07 10.52 9.54
N ALA A 86 -4.34 10.71 9.92
CA ALA A 86 -5.04 9.81 10.83
C ALA A 86 -5.20 8.42 10.20
N TRP A 87 -5.58 8.33 8.92
CA TRP A 87 -5.67 7.08 8.20
C TRP A 87 -4.29 6.39 8.08
N LEU A 88 -3.25 7.14 7.70
CA LEU A 88 -1.88 6.61 7.58
C LEU A 88 -1.39 6.01 8.90
N ARG A 89 -1.62 6.68 10.03
CA ARG A 89 -1.24 6.17 11.35
C ARG A 89 -2.02 4.91 11.71
N ALA A 90 -3.34 4.92 11.54
CA ALA A 90 -4.18 3.76 11.84
C ALA A 90 -3.77 2.53 11.01
N GLN A 91 -3.43 2.74 9.74
CA GLN A 91 -2.98 1.68 8.85
C GLN A 91 -1.54 1.23 9.13
N ALA A 92 -0.63 2.13 9.51
CA ALA A 92 0.73 1.77 9.88
C ALA A 92 0.76 0.96 11.19
N ASP A 93 -0.13 1.27 12.14
CA ASP A 93 -0.21 0.59 13.43
C ASP A 93 -1.00 -0.72 13.38
N ARG A 94 -1.76 -0.98 12.30
CA ARG A 94 -2.57 -2.20 12.22
C ARG A 94 -1.67 -3.45 12.13
N PRO A 95 -2.07 -4.57 12.74
CA PRO A 95 -1.34 -5.82 12.60
C PRO A 95 -1.11 -6.22 11.14
N ILE A 96 0.09 -6.73 10.87
CA ILE A 96 0.44 -7.30 9.57
C ILE A 96 -0.26 -8.64 9.42
N ASP A 97 -1.02 -8.79 8.34
CA ASP A 97 -1.71 -10.04 8.05
C ASP A 97 -0.81 -11.03 7.28
N ARG A 98 -1.26 -12.28 7.21
CA ARG A 98 -0.49 -13.34 6.55
C ARG A 98 -0.37 -13.13 5.03
N GLN A 99 -1.35 -12.47 4.41
CA GLN A 99 -1.35 -12.25 2.96
C GLN A 99 -0.28 -11.23 2.56
N GLU A 100 -0.04 -10.22 3.38
CA GLU A 100 1.03 -9.22 3.19
C GLU A 100 2.43 -9.86 3.22
N TRP A 101 2.61 -10.84 4.10
CA TRP A 101 3.80 -11.68 4.13
C TRP A 101 3.96 -12.57 2.89
N ASP A 102 2.87 -13.10 2.34
CA ASP A 102 2.91 -14.03 1.22
C ASP A 102 2.98 -13.32 -0.16
N ALA A 103 2.41 -12.12 -0.28
CA ALA A 103 2.51 -11.27 -1.46
C ALA A 103 3.97 -10.88 -1.74
N THR A 104 4.70 -10.52 -0.68
CA THR A 104 6.13 -10.18 -0.75
C THR A 104 7.04 -11.39 -1.01
N ALA A 105 6.62 -12.60 -0.63
CA ALA A 105 7.31 -13.83 -1.00
C ALA A 105 7.08 -14.22 -2.47
N SER A 106 5.90 -13.91 -3.01
CA SER A 106 5.52 -14.23 -4.39
C SER A 106 6.23 -13.34 -5.42
N SER A 107 6.44 -12.06 -5.12
CA SER A 107 7.22 -11.14 -5.96
C SER A 107 8.72 -11.49 -6.01
N ARG A 108 9.26 -12.20 -5.00
CA ARG A 108 10.64 -12.75 -5.04
C ARG A 108 10.79 -13.93 -5.98
N ARG A 109 9.78 -14.79 -6.12
CA ARG A 109 9.84 -15.96 -7.03
C ARG A 109 9.83 -15.57 -8.50
N THR A 110 9.16 -14.48 -8.85
CA THR A 110 9.10 -14.03 -10.26
C THR A 110 10.40 -13.36 -10.72
N ARG A 111 11.23 -12.87 -9.80
CA ARG A 111 12.52 -12.22 -10.13
C ARG A 111 13.67 -13.21 -10.36
N SER A 112 13.55 -14.47 -9.94
CA SER A 112 14.62 -15.48 -10.06
C SER A 112 14.36 -16.59 -11.10
N GLY A 113 13.28 -16.57 -11.86
CA GLY A 113 13.05 -17.65 -12.82
C GLY A 113 11.75 -17.56 -13.61
N ARG A 114 11.89 -17.74 -14.91
CA ARG A 114 10.87 -17.93 -15.96
C ARG A 114 9.54 -18.57 -15.49
N LYS A 115 8.46 -17.98 -16.03
CA LYS A 115 7.10 -18.50 -16.30
C LYS A 115 6.20 -18.83 -15.10
N ALA A 116 5.30 -17.90 -14.77
CA ALA A 116 4.02 -18.23 -14.14
C ALA A 116 2.97 -18.46 -15.25
N SER A 117 2.71 -19.72 -15.57
CA SER A 117 1.49 -20.12 -16.29
C SER A 117 0.39 -20.38 -15.27
N TRP A 118 -0.61 -19.51 -15.20
CA TRP A 118 -1.82 -19.79 -14.44
C TRP A 118 -2.77 -20.61 -15.31
N LEU A 119 -2.86 -21.90 -15.02
CA LEU A 119 -3.95 -22.75 -15.50
C LEU A 119 -4.44 -23.58 -14.31
N VAL A 120 -5.55 -23.16 -13.71
CA VAL A 120 -6.30 -23.98 -12.75
C VAL A 120 -7.73 -24.10 -13.26
N SER A 121 -7.95 -25.09 -14.12
CA SER A 121 -9.25 -25.69 -14.34
C SER A 121 -9.47 -26.75 -13.26
N ARG A 122 -10.40 -26.52 -12.32
CA ARG A 122 -10.87 -27.54 -11.39
C ARG A 122 -12.27 -27.99 -11.78
N GLY A 123 -12.33 -29.10 -12.51
CA GLY A 123 -13.54 -29.88 -12.73
C GLY A 123 -13.99 -30.53 -11.42
N ARG A 124 -15.30 -30.46 -11.15
CA ARG A 124 -15.98 -31.22 -10.09
C ARG A 124 -15.91 -32.72 -10.40
N ARG A 125 -15.45 -33.53 -9.44
CA ARG A 125 -15.85 -34.94 -9.34
C ARG A 125 -16.55 -35.13 -8.00
N THR A 126 -17.82 -35.46 -8.09
CA THR A 126 -18.65 -36.04 -7.04
C THR A 126 -18.09 -37.42 -6.67
N VAL A 127 -18.00 -37.71 -5.37
CA VAL A 127 -17.83 -39.07 -4.84
C VAL A 127 -19.10 -39.36 -4.03
N THR A 128 -19.89 -40.32 -4.48
CA THR A 128 -20.96 -40.96 -3.71
C THR A 128 -20.36 -42.01 -2.76
N ALA A 129 -20.99 -42.14 -1.59
CA ALA A 129 -20.69 -43.12 -0.55
C ALA A 129 -20.91 -44.57 -1.01
#